data_AF-A0A2V9QNI6-F1
#
_entry.id   AF-A0A2V9QNI6-F1
#
_cell.length_a   1.000
_cell.length_b   1.000
_cell.length_c   1.000
_cell.angle_alpha   90.00
_cell.angle_beta   90.00
_cell.angle_gamma   90.00
#
_symmetry.space_group_name_H-M   'P 1'
#
loop_
_entity.id
_entity.type
_entity.pdbx_description
1 polymer ?
#
loop_
_entity_poly.entity_id
_entity_poly.type
_entity_poly.pdbx_seq_one_letter_code
_entity_poly.pdbx_strand_id
1 'polypeptide(L)' 'SVVITGCDSMEILNQALNAARTFKPMSKSEVAALLAKTSSAAAKGEFEQYKTTHNFDGTYHNPKWLG' A
#
# COMPACT_ATOMS: atom_id res chain seq x y z
N SER A 1 3.65 11.28 8.13
CA SER A 1 3.69 10.06 7.30
C SER A 1 5.13 9.62 7.17
N VAL A 2 5.40 8.32 7.19
CA VAL A 2 6.73 7.72 6.96
C VAL A 2 6.60 6.69 5.86
N VAL A 3 7.64 6.50 5.05
CA VAL A 3 7.65 5.51 3.96
C VAL A 3 8.61 4.40 4.32
N ILE A 4 8.18 3.16 4.11
CA ILE A 4 9.02 1.96 4.27
C ILE A 4 9.25 1.41 2.86
N THR A 5 10.50 1.11 2.53
CA THR A 5 10.89 0.50 1.25
C THR A 5 11.66 -0.79 1.51
N GLY A 6 11.39 -1.82 0.72
CA GLY A 6 12.23 -3.01 0.68
C GLY A 6 13.63 -2.65 0.20
N CYS A 7 14.63 -3.38 0.67
CA CYS A 7 16.04 -3.12 0.41
C CYS A 7 16.85 -4.41 0.50
N ASP A 8 16.63 -5.32 -0.44
CA ASP A 8 17.29 -6.62 -0.52
C ASP A 8 18.65 -6.58 -1.25
N SER A 9 19.03 -5.44 -1.84
CA SER A 9 20.34 -5.24 -2.46
C SER A 9 20.93 -3.85 -2.20
N MET A 10 22.24 -3.71 -2.45
CA MET A 10 22.95 -2.43 -2.33
C MET A 10 22.50 -1.41 -3.38
N GLU A 11 22.11 -1.87 -4.56
CA GLU A 11 21.55 -1.02 -5.62
C GLU A 11 20.25 -0.38 -5.16
N ILE A 12 19.33 -1.17 -4.60
CA ILE A 12 18.04 -0.68 -4.08
C ILE A 12 18.25 0.24 -2.88
N LEU A 13 19.22 -0.07 -2.01
CA LEU A 13 19.61 0.83 -0.92
C LEU A 13 20.00 2.21 -1.44
N ASN A 14 20.91 2.24 -2.42
CA ASN A 14 21.41 3.49 -2.99
C ASN A 14 20.29 4.28 -3.69
N GLN A 15 19.37 3.60 -4.39
CA GLN A 15 18.18 4.24 -4.95
C GLN A 15 17.30 4.86 -3.87
N ALA A 16 17.00 4.12 -2.80
CA ALA A 16 16.18 4.60 -1.70
C ALA A 16 16.82 5.83 -1.01
N LEU A 17 18.13 5.77 -0.76
CA LEU A 17 18.88 6.90 -0.21
C LEU A 17 18.86 8.12 -1.14
N ASN A 18 18.99 7.91 -2.45
CA ASN A 18 18.90 9.00 -3.41
C ASN A 18 17.50 9.62 -3.42
N ALA A 19 16.45 8.80 -3.43
CA ALA A 19 15.06 9.26 -3.37
C ALA A 19 14.80 10.09 -2.10
N ALA A 20 15.29 9.63 -0.94
CA ALA A 20 15.18 10.37 0.32
C ALA A 20 15.92 11.71 0.28
N ARG A 21 17.17 11.74 -0.23
CA ARG A 21 18.00 12.96 -0.32
C ARG A 21 17.45 14.00 -1.29
N THR A 22 16.82 13.55 -2.37
CA THR A 22 16.34 14.42 -3.46
C THR A 22 14.83 14.67 -3.40
N PHE A 23 14.16 14.21 -2.34
CA PHE A 23 12.71 14.31 -2.21
C PHE A 23 12.24 15.76 -2.28
N LYS A 24 11.27 16.00 -3.15
CA LYS A 24 10.53 17.26 -3.25
C LYS A 24 9.07 16.97 -2.97
N PRO A 25 8.49 17.53 -1.90
CA PRO A 25 7.07 17.36 -1.61
C PRO A 25 6.22 17.83 -2.78
N MET A 26 5.19 17.04 -3.12
CA MET A 26 4.15 17.49 -4.04
C MET A 26 3.38 18.66 -3.43
N SER A 27 2.96 19.60 -4.28
CA SER A 27 2.01 20.64 -3.89
C SER A 27 0.64 20.04 -3.56
N LYS A 28 -0.18 20.80 -2.83
CA LYS A 28 -1.53 20.36 -2.46
C LYS A 28 -2.41 20.03 -3.67
N SER A 29 -2.26 20.76 -4.77
CA SER A 29 -3.00 20.51 -6.02
C SER A 29 -2.57 19.23 -6.70
N GLU A 30 -1.26 18.93 -6.73
CA GLU A 30 -0.75 17.69 -7.30
C GLU A 30 -1.19 16.47 -6.47
N VAL A 31 -1.20 16.57 -5.14
CA VAL A 31 -1.74 15.51 -4.26
C VAL A 31 -3.24 15.30 -4.52
N ALA A 32 -4.01 16.38 -4.61
CA ALA A 32 -5.44 16.30 -4.90
C ALA A 32 -5.73 15.65 -6.27
N ALA A 33 -4.96 16.01 -7.30
CA ALA A 33 -5.08 15.41 -8.63
C ALA A 33 -4.75 13.90 -8.61
N LEU A 34 -3.73 13.49 -7.84
CA LEU A 34 -3.37 12.08 -7.69
C LEU A 34 -4.49 11.28 -7.00
N LEU A 35 -5.05 11.81 -5.90
CA LEU A 35 -6.17 11.19 -5.18
C LEU A 35 -7.43 11.11 -6.04
N ALA A 36 -7.74 12.16 -6.80
CA ALA A 36 -8.88 12.15 -7.71
C ALA A 36 -8.73 11.05 -8.78
N LYS A 37 -7.53 10.90 -9.35
CA LYS A 37 -7.22 9.88 -10.37
C LYS A 37 -7.42 8.45 -9.85
N THR A 38 -7.10 8.19 -8.59
CA THR A 38 -7.19 6.83 -8.00
C THR A 38 -8.50 6.55 -7.25
N SER A 39 -9.36 7.56 -7.10
CA SER A 39 -10.60 7.48 -6.30
C SER A 39 -11.49 6.28 -6.64
N SER A 40 -11.81 6.08 -7.92
CA SER A 40 -12.68 4.98 -8.36
C SER A 40 -12.10 3.60 -8.03
N ALA A 41 -10.79 3.42 -8.23
CA ALA A 41 -10.12 2.14 -7.95
C ALA A 41 -10.00 1.86 -6.44
N ALA A 42 -9.84 2.91 -5.64
CA ALA A 42 -9.72 2.81 -4.18
C ALA A 42 -11.06 2.64 -3.45
N ALA A 43 -12.20 2.94 -4.10
CA ALA A 43 -13.49 3.08 -3.44
C ALA A 43 -14.08 1.78 -2.86
N LYS A 44 -13.81 0.62 -3.48
CA LYS A 44 -14.53 -0.63 -3.18
C LYS A 44 -13.67 -1.75 -2.58
N GLY A 45 -12.36 -1.52 -2.44
CA GLY A 45 -11.44 -2.54 -1.90
C GLY A 45 -11.34 -3.81 -2.74
N GLU A 46 -11.67 -3.74 -4.04
CA GLU A 46 -11.71 -4.87 -4.98
C GLU A 46 -10.33 -5.55 -5.14
N PHE A 47 -9.25 -4.81 -4.89
CA PHE A 47 -7.87 -5.29 -5.01
C PHE A 47 -7.28 -5.83 -3.69
N GLU A 48 -7.96 -5.68 -2.56
CA GLU A 48 -7.52 -6.17 -1.25
C GLU A 48 -8.46 -7.26 -0.72
N GLN A 49 -8.70 -8.31 -1.52
CA GLN A 49 -9.66 -9.37 -1.19
C GLN A 49 -9.42 -10.03 0.18
N TYR A 50 -8.17 -10.09 0.64
CA TYR A 50 -7.86 -10.60 1.98
C TYR A 50 -8.52 -9.80 3.12
N LYS A 51 -8.91 -8.55 2.89
CA LYS A 51 -9.62 -7.70 3.86
C LYS A 51 -11.13 -7.65 3.61
N THR A 52 -11.54 -7.79 2.35
CA THR A 52 -12.92 -7.52 1.92
C THR A 52 -13.74 -8.78 1.65
N THR A 53 -13.11 -9.95 1.64
CA THR A 53 -13.76 -11.24 1.46
C THR A 53 -13.25 -12.27 2.47
N HIS A 54 -13.89 -13.44 2.52
CA HIS A 54 -13.44 -14.55 3.34
C HIS A 54 -12.49 -15.51 2.61
N ASN A 55 -12.10 -15.22 1.37
CA ASN A 55 -11.27 -16.12 0.55
C ASN A 55 -9.95 -16.51 1.24
N PHE A 56 -9.42 -15.63 2.08
CA PHE A 56 -8.16 -15.80 2.80
C PHE A 56 -8.34 -15.89 4.32
N ASP A 57 -9.58 -16.01 4.78
CA ASP A 57 -9.89 -16.11 6.21
C ASP A 57 -9.94 -17.58 6.64
N GLY A 58 -8.84 -18.04 7.25
CA GLY A 58 -8.74 -19.41 7.75
C GLY A 58 -9.75 -19.75 8.85
N THR A 59 -10.17 -18.75 9.64
CA THR A 59 -11.10 -18.94 10.75
C THR A 59 -12.54 -19.03 10.27
N TYR A 60 -12.89 -18.28 9.23
CA TYR A 60 -14.17 -18.42 8.54
C TYR A 60 -14.33 -19.80 7.90
N HIS A 61 -13.28 -20.33 7.25
CA HIS A 61 -13.31 -21.66 6.64
C HIS A 61 -13.23 -22.81 7.66
N ASN A 62 -12.69 -22.57 8.84
CA ASN A 62 -12.55 -23.57 9.90
C ASN A 62 -13.06 -23.03 11.24
N PRO A 63 -14.38 -22.83 11.42
CA PRO A 63 -14.93 -22.23 12.64
C PRO A 63 -14.53 -22.99 13.92
N LYS A 64 -14.32 -24.30 13.81
CA LYS A 64 -13.83 -25.18 14.90
C LYS A 64 -12.47 -24.81 15.50
N TRP A 65 -11.66 -23.97 14.83
CA TRP A 65 -10.39 -23.48 15.39
C TRP A 65 -10.57 -22.38 16.43
N LEU A 66 -11.77 -21.81 16.53
CA LEU A 66 -12.08 -20.70 17.44
C LEU A 66 -12.51 -21.16 18.84
N GLY A 67 -12.51 -22.47 19.12
CA GLY A 67 -12.90 -23.06 20.41
C GLY A 67 -14.31 -23.60 20.44
#